data_AF-A0AAW3DPA2-F1
#
_entry.id   AF-A0AAW3DPA2-F1
#
_cell.length_a   1.000
_cell.length_b   1.000
_cell.length_c   1.000
_cell.angle_alpha   90.00
_cell.angle_beta   90.00
_cell.angle_gamma   90.00
#
_symmetry.space_group_name_H-M   'P 1'
#
loop_
_entity.id
_entity.type
_entity.pdbx_description
1 polymer ?
#
loop_
_entity_poly.entity_id
_entity_poly.type
_entity_poly.pdbx_seq_one_letter_code
_entity_poly.pdbx_strand_id
1 'polypeptide(L)'
;IYPSGHWDPKVFTVYDVFRVSLITSELIVKEIETQRNGVKAIFDLQGWRFAHAFQISPAVAKKIAAVLTVSMTYCFMLLRYNSQFF
;
A
#
# COMPACT_ATOMS: atom_id res chain seq x y z
N ILE A 1 6.54 -3.31 6.83
CA ILE A 1 5.78 -3.08 8.09
C ILE A 1 5.58 -1.57 8.22
N TYR A 2 4.37 -1.12 8.52
CA TYR A 2 4.02 0.30 8.63
C TYR A 2 3.75 0.66 10.11
N PRO A 3 4.70 1.32 10.80
CA PRO A 3 4.51 1.73 12.19
C PRO A 3 3.73 3.05 12.23
N SER A 4 2.41 2.95 12.28
CA SER A 4 1.50 4.09 12.08
C SER A 4 1.62 5.16 13.19
N GLY A 5 2.19 4.83 14.35
CA GLY A 5 2.50 5.79 15.41
C GLY A 5 3.69 6.71 15.15
N HIS A 6 4.54 6.41 14.15
CA HIS A 6 5.66 7.28 13.74
C HIS A 6 5.25 8.32 12.69
N TRP A 7 4.02 8.23 12.17
CA TRP A 7 3.47 9.24 11.28
C TRP A 7 3.04 10.45 12.10
N ASP A 8 3.64 11.61 11.84
CA ASP A 8 3.12 12.89 12.35
C ASP A 8 2.12 13.49 11.34
N PRO A 9 0.80 13.49 11.63
CA PRO A 9 -0.22 14.02 10.74
C PRO A 9 -0.15 15.55 10.58
N LYS A 10 0.64 16.26 11.40
CA LYS A 10 0.84 17.71 11.22
C LYS A 10 1.91 18.01 10.18
N VAL A 11 2.85 17.09 9.98
CA VAL A 11 3.98 17.25 9.04
C VAL A 11 3.67 16.59 7.70
N PHE A 12 3.07 15.39 7.73
CA PHE A 12 2.78 14.62 6.53
C PHE A 12 1.29 14.34 6.39
N THR A 13 0.76 14.56 5.18
CA THR A 13 -0.63 14.24 4.88
C THR A 13 -0.80 12.76 4.57
N VAL A 14 -2.04 12.27 4.63
CA VAL A 14 -2.40 10.91 4.21
C VAL A 14 -2.03 10.66 2.75
N TYR A 15 -1.99 11.69 1.90
CA TYR A 15 -1.54 11.56 0.52
C TYR A 15 -0.05 11.29 0.42
N ASP A 16 0.77 11.87 1.31
CA ASP A 16 2.21 11.62 1.34
C ASP A 16 2.50 10.19 1.78
N VAL A 17 1.84 9.74 2.84
CA VAL A 17 1.91 8.34 3.31
C VAL A 17 1.46 7.36 2.21
N PHE A 18 0.41 7.74 1.48
CA PHE A 18 -0.11 6.93 0.36
C PHE A 18 0.85 6.87 -0.83
N ARG A 19 1.50 7.99 -1.18
CA ARG A 19 2.52 8.04 -2.24
C ARG A 19 3.71 7.14 -1.92
N VAL A 20 4.18 7.13 -0.68
CA VAL A 20 5.26 6.22 -0.24
C VAL A 20 4.86 4.77 -0.45
N SER A 21 3.61 4.42 -0.11
CA SER A 21 3.09 3.07 -0.31
C SER A 21 3.07 2.68 -1.80
N LEU A 22 2.65 3.60 -2.68
CA LEU A 22 2.64 3.39 -4.13
C LEU A 22 4.03 3.17 -4.71
N ILE A 23 4.99 4.06 -4.41
CA ILE A 23 6.37 3.96 -4.87
C ILE A 23 6.98 2.63 -4.41
N THR A 24 6.73 2.26 -3.15
CA THR A 24 7.20 0.98 -2.59
C THR A 24 6.60 -0.21 -3.33
N SER A 25 5.30 -0.18 -3.64
CA SER A 25 4.64 -1.23 -4.44
C SER A 25 5.21 -1.35 -5.86
N GLU A 26 5.53 -0.24 -6.54
CA GLU A 26 6.16 -0.26 -7.87
C GLU A 26 7.58 -0.85 -7.86
N LEU A 27 8.31 -0.73 -6.75
CA LEU A 27 9.61 -1.35 -6.58
C LEU A 27 9.46 -2.85 -6.30
N ILE A 28 8.60 -3.21 -5.35
CA ILE A 28 8.40 -4.58 -4.89
C ILE A 28 7.84 -5.49 -5.99
N VAL A 29 6.98 -4.98 -6.87
CA VAL A 29 6.42 -5.78 -7.98
C VAL A 29 7.48 -6.24 -8.98
N LYS A 30 8.69 -5.65 -8.98
CA LYS A 30 9.79 -6.09 -9.85
C LYS A 30 10.47 -7.37 -9.37
N GLU A 31 10.25 -7.77 -8.12
CA GLU A 31 10.82 -8.99 -7.56
C GLU A 31 9.98 -10.22 -7.94
N ILE A 32 10.59 -11.18 -8.64
CA ILE A 32 9.91 -12.41 -9.11
C ILE A 32 9.34 -13.24 -7.95
N GLU A 33 10.09 -13.34 -6.85
CA GLU A 33 9.62 -14.05 -5.65
C GLU A 33 8.41 -13.36 -5.02
N THR A 34 8.36 -12.03 -5.07
CA THR A 34 7.21 -11.28 -4.59
C THR A 34 6.02 -11.39 -5.52
N GLN A 35 6.24 -11.49 -6.84
CA GLN A 35 5.17 -11.80 -7.78
C GLN A 35 4.54 -13.16 -7.44
N ARG A 36 5.35 -14.20 -7.18
CA ARG A 36 4.86 -15.56 -6.88
C ARG A 36 4.17 -15.69 -5.52
N ASN A 37 4.75 -15.08 -4.48
CA ASN A 37 4.32 -15.29 -3.10
C ASN A 37 3.39 -14.18 -2.58
N GLY A 38 3.27 -13.08 -3.33
CA GLY A 38 2.53 -11.89 -2.93
C GLY A 38 3.22 -11.09 -1.83
N VAL A 39 2.53 -10.04 -1.36
CA VAL A 39 3.01 -9.14 -0.30
C VAL A 39 2.03 -9.17 0.87
N LYS A 40 2.55 -9.18 2.09
CA LYS A 40 1.76 -8.96 3.31
C LYS A 40 2.13 -7.62 3.92
N ALA A 41 1.19 -6.67 3.90
CA ALA A 41 1.33 -5.41 4.61
C ALA A 41 0.83 -5.57 6.04
N ILE A 42 1.68 -5.27 7.02
CA ILE A 42 1.32 -5.22 8.44
C ILE A 42 1.29 -3.76 8.86
N PHE A 43 0.12 -3.31 9.30
CA PHE A 43 -0.08 -1.99 9.91
C PHE A 43 -0.03 -2.15 11.42
N ASP A 44 1.04 -1.64 12.02
CA ASP A 44 1.11 -1.50 13.46
C ASP A 44 0.37 -0.22 13.85
N LEU A 45 -0.72 -0.39 14.60
CA LEU A 45 -1.58 0.69 15.05
C LEU A 45 -1.19 1.18 16.46
N GLN A 46 -0.09 0.68 17.02
CA GLN A 46 0.46 1.21 18.26
C GLN A 46 0.78 2.70 18.08
N GLY A 47 0.23 3.55 18.96
CA GLY A 47 0.35 5.01 18.86
C GLY A 47 -0.62 5.68 17.89
N TRP A 48 -1.62 4.97 17.36
CA TRP A 48 -2.68 5.58 16.55
C TRP A 48 -3.53 6.57 17.38
N ARG A 49 -3.82 7.75 16.81
CA ARG A 49 -4.54 8.85 17.46
C ARG A 49 -5.69 9.31 16.56
N PHE A 50 -6.67 10.01 17.13
CA PHE A 50 -7.77 10.61 16.36
C PHE A 50 -7.28 11.57 15.27
N ALA A 51 -6.15 12.26 15.48
CA ALA A 51 -5.53 13.10 14.45
C ALA A 51 -5.21 12.34 13.14
N HIS A 52 -4.84 11.06 13.22
CA HIS A 52 -4.65 10.21 12.04
C HIS A 52 -6.00 9.89 11.38
N ALA A 53 -7.02 9.54 12.18
CA ALA A 53 -8.36 9.22 11.69
C ALA A 53 -9.01 10.39 10.96
N PHE A 54 -8.83 11.63 11.44
CA PHE A 54 -9.35 12.83 10.80
C PHE A 54 -8.79 13.08 9.39
N GLN A 55 -7.63 12.52 9.06
CA GLN A 55 -7.11 12.61 7.70
C GLN A 55 -7.77 11.61 6.73
N ILE A 56 -8.40 10.56 7.24
CA ILE A 56 -9.04 9.53 6.41
C ILE A 56 -10.48 9.97 6.12
N SER A 57 -10.64 10.83 5.13
CA SER A 57 -11.96 11.17 4.59
C SER A 57 -12.53 10.02 3.75
N PRO A 58 -13.85 9.97 3.50
CA PRO A 58 -14.45 8.96 2.62
C PRO A 58 -13.83 8.92 1.21
N ALA A 59 -13.40 10.07 0.69
CA ALA A 59 -12.72 10.14 -0.61
C ALA A 59 -11.31 9.51 -0.55
N VAL A 60 -10.58 9.71 0.54
CA VAL A 60 -9.28 9.08 0.78
C VAL A 60 -9.45 7.57 0.96
N ALA A 61 -10.43 7.13 1.75
CA ALA A 61 -10.74 5.72 1.96
C ALA A 61 -11.05 5.00 0.63
N LYS A 62 -11.82 5.63 -0.27
CA LYS A 62 -12.07 5.10 -1.62
C LYS A 62 -10.78 4.94 -2.44
N LYS A 63 -9.88 5.92 -2.38
CA LYS A 63 -8.58 5.83 -3.09
C LYS A 63 -7.71 4.72 -2.52
N ILE A 64 -7.67 4.57 -1.20
CA ILE A 64 -6.93 3.49 -0.53
C ILE A 64 -7.48 2.12 -0.95
N ALA A 65 -8.80 1.95 -0.90
CA ALA A 65 -9.46 0.71 -1.33
C ALA A 65 -9.14 0.40 -2.80
N ALA A 66 -9.25 1.39 -3.70
CA ALA A 66 -8.95 1.21 -5.12
C ALA A 66 -7.51 0.72 -5.35
N VAL A 67 -6.51 1.31 -4.68
CA VAL A 67 -5.11 0.90 -4.86
C VAL A 67 -4.83 -0.49 -4.29
N LEU A 68 -5.41 -0.85 -3.15
CA LEU A 68 -5.27 -2.20 -2.60
C LEU A 68 -5.86 -3.25 -3.55
N THR A 69 -7.02 -2.98 -4.13
CA THR A 69 -7.63 -3.87 -5.13
C THR A 69 -6.79 -3.95 -6.40
N VAL A 70 -6.36 -2.80 -6.92
CA VAL A 70 -5.61 -2.69 -8.18
C VAL A 70 -4.20 -3.29 -8.06
N SER A 71 -3.48 -3.07 -6.96
CA SER A 71 -2.18 -3.70 -6.70
C SER A 71 -2.29 -5.22 -6.66
N MET A 72 -3.33 -5.75 -6.02
CA MET A 72 -3.58 -7.19 -6.01
C MET A 72 -3.85 -7.69 -7.44
N THR A 73 -4.71 -7.00 -8.19
CA THR A 73 -5.02 -7.35 -9.59
C THR A 73 -3.80 -7.26 -10.52
N TYR A 74 -2.93 -6.25 -10.38
CA TYR A 74 -1.71 -6.12 -11.18
C TYR A 74 -0.69 -7.21 -10.87
N CYS A 75 -0.51 -7.58 -9.60
CA CYS A 75 0.37 -8.68 -9.23
C CYS A 75 -0.12 -10.00 -9.87
N PHE A 76 -1.43 -10.28 -9.81
CA PHE A 76 -2.04 -11.43 -10.49
C PHE A 76 -1.92 -11.37 -12.02
N MET A 77 -2.06 -10.19 -12.64
CA MET A 77 -1.98 -10.03 -14.10
C MET A 77 -0.54 -10.17 -14.63
N LEU A 78 0.45 -9.60 -13.94
CA LEU A 78 1.87 -9.73 -14.29
C LEU A 78 2.39 -11.16 -14.11
N LEU A 79 1.91 -11.88 -13.10
CA LEU A 79 2.13 -13.32 -12.97
C LEU A 79 1.60 -14.09 -14.19
N ARG A 80 0.37 -13.76 -14.62
CA ARG A 80 -0.22 -14.41 -15.80
C ARG A 80 0.57 -14.15 -17.07
N TYR A 81 1.05 -12.93 -17.26
CA TYR A 81 1.91 -12.59 -18.39
C TYR A 81 3.23 -13.35 -18.37
N ASN A 82 3.95 -13.38 -17.24
CA ASN A 82 5.21 -14.13 -17.12
C ASN A 82 5.04 -15.66 -17.23
N SER A 83 3.90 -16.22 -16.79
CA SER A 83 3.61 -17.66 -16.92
C SER A 83 3.28 -18.12 -18.35
N GLN A 84 3.13 -17.22 -19.32
CA GLN A 84 3.01 -17.57 -20.73
C GLN A 84 4.35 -17.56 -21.48
N PHE A 85 5.44 -17.19 -20.81
CA PHE A 85 6.80 -17.14 -21.37
C PHE A 85 7.77 -18.16 -20.75
N PHE A 86 7.26 -19.09 -19.92
CA PHE A 86 8.00 -20.26 -19.41
C PHE A 86 7.19 -21.55 -19.63
#